data_AF-A0A2V7YQ85-F1
#
_entry.id   AF-A0A2V7YQ85-F1
#
_cell.length_a   1.000
_cell.length_b   1.000
_cell.length_c   1.000
_cell.angle_alpha   90.00
_cell.angle_beta   90.00
_cell.angle_gamma   90.00
#
_symmetry.space_group_name_H-M   'P 1'
#
loop_
_entity.id
_entity.type
_entity.pdbx_description
1 polymer ?
#
loop_
_entity_poly.entity_id
_entity_poly.type
_entity_poly.pdbx_seq_one_letter_code
_entity_poly.pdbx_strand_id
1 'polypeptide(L)'
;ETAGQPNVDFPMPAGIAFADVDETSGGLSTPYCPPNVVLQEAFKDGTQPTNLCPLHAPLAVPPPPTDQFGTPVTLDTTGTIVTDTTATTTPPAPPPMTATTATSPPPTTTSNPPR
;
A
#
# COMPACT_ATOMS: atom_id res chain seq x y z
N GLU A 1 55.49 27.88 12.53
CA GLU A 1 55.28 26.44 12.69
C GLU A 1 54.35 26.26 13.89
N THR A 2 53.13 25.76 13.72
CA THR A 2 52.19 25.57 14.85
C THR A 2 52.32 24.15 15.36
N ALA A 3 53.17 23.98 16.37
CA ALA A 3 53.35 22.75 17.14
C ALA A 3 52.24 22.62 18.20
N GLY A 4 51.62 21.44 18.31
CA GLY A 4 51.15 20.92 19.60
C GLY A 4 49.77 21.34 20.11
N GLN A 5 48.79 21.70 19.27
CA GLN A 5 47.41 21.71 19.77
C GLN A 5 46.96 20.28 20.09
N PRO A 6 46.52 19.99 21.33
CA PRO A 6 45.98 18.68 21.66
C PRO A 6 44.76 18.41 20.77
N ASN A 7 44.63 17.18 20.28
CA ASN A 7 43.43 16.72 19.58
C ASN A 7 42.27 16.74 20.58
N VAL A 8 41.56 17.86 20.65
CA VAL A 8 40.37 18.00 21.49
C VAL A 8 39.22 17.28 20.80
N ASP A 9 38.53 16.43 21.54
CA ASP A 9 37.29 15.82 21.06
C ASP A 9 36.30 16.94 20.73
N PHE A 10 35.83 16.99 19.48
CA PHE A 10 34.78 17.91 19.04
C PHE A 10 33.43 17.22 19.21
N PRO A 11 32.67 17.51 20.28
CA PRO A 11 31.38 16.87 20.48
C PRO A 11 30.44 17.26 19.34
N MET A 12 29.56 16.33 18.97
CA MET A 12 28.52 16.59 17.98
C MET A 12 27.67 17.78 18.45
N PRO A 13 27.48 18.81 17.61
CA PRO A 13 26.63 19.94 17.96
C PRO A 13 25.18 19.47 18.13
N ALA A 14 24.50 20.01 19.13
CA ALA A 14 23.07 19.79 19.32
C ALA A 14 22.26 20.37 18.14
N GLY A 15 21.06 19.84 17.90
CA GLY A 15 20.19 20.32 16.82
C GLY A 15 20.51 19.73 15.44
N ILE A 16 21.34 18.68 15.40
CA ILE A 16 21.65 17.92 14.19
C ILE A 16 21.08 16.51 14.34
N ALA A 17 20.37 16.03 13.32
CA ALA A 17 19.99 14.64 13.20
C ALA A 17 20.45 14.07 11.86
N PHE A 18 20.89 12.82 11.93
CA PHE A 18 21.36 12.07 10.77
C PHE A 18 20.22 11.24 10.17
N ALA A 19 20.18 11.17 8.85
CA ALA A 19 19.28 10.30 8.13
C ALA A 19 20.00 9.71 6.91
N ASP A 20 19.65 8.46 6.59
CA ASP A 20 20.12 7.81 5.38
C ASP A 20 19.22 8.24 4.22
N VAL A 21 19.83 8.81 3.20
CA VAL A 21 19.14 9.38 2.04
C VAL A 21 19.73 8.86 0.75
N ASP A 22 18.92 8.87 -0.29
CA ASP A 22 19.34 8.53 -1.64
C ASP A 22 19.93 9.77 -2.34
N GLU A 23 21.18 9.71 -2.77
CA GLU A 23 21.94 10.86 -3.29
C GLU A 23 21.34 11.49 -4.55
N THR A 24 20.55 10.72 -5.30
CA THR A 24 19.97 11.18 -6.58
C THR A 24 18.60 11.80 -6.39
N SER A 25 17.79 11.29 -5.47
CA SER A 25 16.44 11.80 -5.19
C SER A 25 16.34 12.77 -4.02
N GLY A 26 17.28 12.71 -3.06
CA GLY A 26 17.19 13.41 -1.78
C GLY A 26 16.09 12.88 -0.85
N GLY A 27 15.45 11.75 -1.19
CA GLY A 27 14.44 11.10 -0.35
C GLY A 27 15.05 10.18 0.70
N LEU A 28 14.25 9.80 1.71
CA LEU A 28 14.66 8.80 2.70
C LEU A 28 14.97 7.47 2.03
N SER A 29 16.13 6.91 2.35
CA SER A 29 16.57 5.62 1.83
C SER A 29 15.56 4.52 2.18
N THR A 30 15.35 3.59 1.26
CA THR A 30 14.54 2.39 1.46
C THR A 30 15.42 1.15 1.28
N PRO A 31 14.96 -0.05 1.70
CA PRO A 31 15.70 -1.30 1.45
C PRO A 31 15.92 -1.63 -0.03
N TYR A 32 15.23 -0.92 -0.94
CA TYR A 32 15.37 -1.09 -2.39
C TYR A 32 16.42 -0.14 -2.99
N CYS A 33 16.87 0.87 -2.24
CA CYS A 33 17.94 1.76 -2.68
C CYS A 33 19.26 0.98 -2.80
N PRO A 34 19.98 1.10 -3.92
CA PRO A 34 21.32 0.55 -4.07
C PRO A 34 22.24 1.08 -2.97
N PRO A 35 23.05 0.24 -2.29
CA PRO A 35 23.89 0.70 -1.19
C PRO A 35 24.93 1.75 -1.62
N ASN A 36 25.26 1.82 -2.90
CA ASN A 36 26.21 2.80 -3.44
C ASN A 36 25.63 4.20 -3.66
N VAL A 37 24.30 4.38 -3.56
CA VAL A 37 23.64 5.69 -3.66
C VAL A 37 23.08 6.16 -2.32
N VAL A 38 23.22 5.36 -1.26
CA VAL A 38 22.77 5.71 0.09
C VAL A 38 23.87 6.45 0.83
N LEU A 39 23.57 7.66 1.29
CA LEU A 39 24.47 8.52 2.05
C LEU A 39 23.85 8.84 3.41
N GLN A 40 24.68 8.83 4.45
CA GLN A 40 24.29 9.34 5.76
C GLN A 40 24.54 10.85 5.81
N GLU A 41 23.47 11.63 5.78
CA GLU A 41 23.55 13.09 5.77
C GLU A 41 23.14 13.70 7.12
N ALA A 42 23.75 14.85 7.43
CA ALA A 42 23.46 15.64 8.61
C ALA A 42 22.46 16.75 8.28
N PHE A 43 21.33 16.76 8.98
CA PHE A 43 20.30 17.78 8.81
C PHE A 43 20.13 18.55 10.11
N LYS A 44 19.64 19.79 9.99
CA LYS A 44 19.07 20.47 11.15
C LYS A 44 17.86 19.69 11.63
N ASP A 45 17.68 19.57 12.93
CA ASP A 45 16.53 18.89 13.51
C ASP A 45 15.21 19.40 12.92
N GLY A 46 14.41 18.46 12.40
CA GLY A 46 13.12 18.73 11.76
C GLY A 46 13.21 19.11 10.28
N THR A 47 14.41 19.17 9.68
CA THR A 47 14.59 19.44 8.24
C THR A 47 15.01 18.22 7.44
N GLN A 48 15.02 17.03 8.06
CA GLN A 48 15.24 15.77 7.34
C GLN A 48 14.12 15.55 6.31
N PRO A 49 14.41 14.90 5.17
CA PRO A 49 13.35 14.42 4.29
C PRO A 49 12.43 13.45 5.06
N THR A 50 11.14 13.55 4.79
CA THR A 50 10.11 12.66 5.38
C THR A 50 9.49 11.72 4.35
N ASN A 51 9.68 12.03 3.06
CA ASN A 51 9.20 11.20 1.96
C ASN A 51 10.24 10.12 1.64
N LEU A 52 9.75 8.90 1.37
CA LEU A 52 10.58 7.80 0.91
C LEU A 52 11.16 8.09 -0.48
N CYS A 53 12.32 7.52 -0.78
CA CYS A 53 12.95 7.59 -2.09
C CYS A 53 11.96 7.13 -3.19
N PRO A 54 11.63 7.98 -4.17
CA PRO A 54 10.71 7.63 -5.25
C PRO A 54 11.37 6.86 -6.39
N LEU A 55 12.71 6.76 -6.41
CA LEU A 55 13.46 6.13 -7.51
C LEU A 55 13.57 4.61 -7.36
N HIS A 56 13.58 4.13 -6.11
CA HIS A 56 13.82 2.73 -5.81
C HIS A 56 12.66 2.16 -5.00
N ALA A 57 11.81 1.41 -5.69
CA ALA A 57 10.61 0.80 -5.14
C ALA A 57 10.69 -0.74 -5.27
N PRO A 58 9.91 -1.50 -4.48
CA PRO A 58 9.74 -2.92 -4.75
C PRO A 58 9.25 -3.11 -6.18
N LEU A 59 9.76 -4.14 -6.85
CA LEU A 59 9.17 -4.59 -8.10
C LEU A 59 7.71 -4.96 -7.81
N ALA A 60 6.79 -4.30 -8.52
CA ALA A 60 5.39 -4.67 -8.46
C ALA A 60 5.27 -6.13 -8.91
N VAL A 61 4.74 -7.00 -8.04
CA VAL A 61 4.38 -8.35 -8.46
C VAL A 61 3.30 -8.20 -9.52
N PRO A 62 3.51 -8.65 -10.76
CA PRO A 62 2.47 -8.58 -11.77
C PRO A 62 1.25 -9.37 -11.26
N PRO A 63 0.02 -8.91 -11.51
CA PRO A 63 -1.15 -9.71 -11.16
C PRO A 63 -1.04 -11.09 -11.83
N PRO A 64 -1.55 -12.15 -11.18
CA PRO A 64 -1.54 -13.47 -11.79
C PRO A 64 -2.23 -13.40 -13.15
N PRO A 65 -1.75 -14.16 -14.16
CA PRO A 65 -2.43 -14.22 -15.44
C PRO A 65 -3.87 -14.70 -15.19
N THR A 66 -4.82 -13.92 -15.67
CA THR A 66 -6.22 -14.34 -15.69
C THR A 66 -6.51 -15.05 -17.00
N ASP A 67 -7.37 -16.06 -16.97
CA ASP A 67 -7.91 -16.67 -18.17
C ASP A 67 -8.85 -15.71 -18.93
N GLN A 68 -9.37 -16.16 -20.07
CA GLN A 68 -10.34 -15.42 -20.89
C GLN A 68 -11.67 -15.12 -20.16
N PHE A 69 -11.91 -15.72 -18.99
CA PHE A 69 -13.08 -15.55 -18.15
C PHE A 69 -12.79 -14.70 -16.89
N GLY A 70 -11.56 -14.18 -16.75
CA GLY A 70 -11.17 -13.34 -15.61
C GLY A 70 -10.82 -14.12 -14.35
N THR A 71 -10.64 -15.43 -14.42
CA THR A 71 -10.24 -16.27 -13.27
C THR A 71 -8.71 -16.41 -13.21
N PRO A 72 -8.08 -16.34 -12.02
CA PRO A 72 -6.62 -16.45 -11.90
C PRO A 72 -6.16 -17.87 -12.23
N VAL A 73 -5.23 -18.00 -13.17
CA VAL A 73 -4.61 -19.30 -13.51
C VAL A 73 -3.54 -19.61 -12.46
N THR A 74 -3.85 -20.51 -11.54
CA THR A 74 -2.85 -21.06 -10.61
C THR A 74 -2.09 -22.19 -11.30
N LEU A 75 -0.78 -22.09 -11.44
CA LEU A 75 0.07 -23.22 -11.81
C LEU A 75 0.24 -24.12 -10.58
N ASP A 76 -0.31 -25.34 -10.61
CA ASP A 76 0.09 -26.38 -9.67
C ASP A 76 1.48 -26.91 -10.05
N THR A 77 2.21 -27.44 -9.06
CA THR A 77 3.61 -27.89 -9.19
C THR A 77 3.81 -29.02 -10.21
N THR A 78 2.74 -29.61 -10.75
CA THR A 78 2.80 -30.67 -11.77
C THR A 78 2.87 -30.12 -13.20
N GLY A 79 2.74 -28.80 -13.40
CA GLY A 79 2.84 -28.18 -14.74
C GLY A 79 1.70 -28.57 -15.69
N THR A 80 0.62 -29.12 -15.16
CA THR A 80 -0.60 -29.47 -15.89
C THR A 80 -1.63 -28.37 -15.69
N ILE A 81 -2.19 -27.82 -16.77
CA ILE A 81 -3.35 -26.92 -16.65
C ILE A 81 -4.52 -27.73 -16.06
N VAL A 82 -4.77 -27.61 -14.76
CA VAL A 82 -5.96 -28.18 -14.14
C VAL A 82 -7.04 -27.11 -14.14
N THR A 83 -7.99 -27.21 -15.07
CA THR A 83 -9.26 -26.49 -14.94
C THR A 83 -10.02 -27.19 -13.84
N ASP A 84 -9.93 -26.67 -12.61
CA ASP A 84 -10.61 -27.24 -11.47
C ASP A 84 -12.13 -27.15 -11.68
N THR A 85 -12.70 -28.19 -12.30
CA THR A 85 -14.13 -28.35 -12.56
C THR A 85 -14.83 -28.92 -11.32
N THR A 86 -14.21 -28.84 -10.14
CA THR A 86 -14.85 -29.20 -8.87
C THR A 86 -15.66 -28.06 -8.27
N ALA A 87 -16.48 -27.39 -9.10
CA ALA A 87 -17.70 -26.77 -8.61
C ALA A 87 -18.79 -27.86 -8.47
N THR A 88 -18.55 -28.85 -7.60
CA THR A 88 -19.65 -29.60 -6.98
C THR A 88 -20.04 -28.86 -5.71
N THR A 89 -20.71 -27.74 -5.86
CA THR A 89 -21.55 -27.20 -4.79
C THR A 89 -22.99 -27.39 -5.21
N THR A 90 -23.61 -28.36 -4.55
CA THR A 90 -25.06 -28.59 -4.53
C THR A 90 -25.79 -27.25 -4.43
N PRO A 91 -26.77 -26.94 -5.29
CA PRO A 91 -27.61 -25.76 -5.10
C PRO A 91 -28.24 -25.82 -3.72
N PRO A 92 -28.17 -24.77 -2.88
CA PRO A 92 -28.96 -24.73 -1.67
C PRO A 92 -30.45 -24.77 -2.07
N ALA A 93 -31.21 -25.64 -1.40
CA ALA A 93 -32.65 -25.72 -1.55
C ALA A 93 -33.28 -24.32 -1.40
N PRO A 94 -34.24 -23.93 -2.25
CA PRO A 94 -34.93 -22.65 -2.09
C PRO A 94 -35.64 -22.63 -0.73
N PRO A 95 -35.60 -21.50 0.02
CA PRO A 95 -36.35 -21.38 1.26
C PRO A 95 -37.86 -21.50 0.98
N PRO A 96 -38.66 -22.10 1.90
CA PRO A 96 -40.11 -22.11 1.74
C PRO A 96 -40.61 -20.68 1.74
N MET A 97 -41.38 -20.30 0.71
CA MET A 97 -42.05 -19.02 0.63
C MET A 97 -43.05 -18.90 1.79
N THR A 98 -42.65 -18.28 2.89
CA THR A 98 -43.59 -17.75 3.88
C THR A 98 -44.25 -16.52 3.27
N ALA A 99 -45.51 -16.69 2.86
CA ALA A 99 -46.39 -15.60 2.51
C ALA A 99 -46.62 -14.73 3.75
N THR A 100 -45.98 -13.56 3.80
CA THR A 100 -46.28 -12.55 4.81
C THR A 100 -47.04 -11.41 4.16
N THR A 101 -48.34 -11.39 4.45
CA THR A 101 -49.28 -10.32 4.19
C THR A 101 -48.85 -9.04 4.92
N ALA A 102 -48.67 -7.93 4.19
CA ALA A 102 -48.63 -6.57 4.74
C ALA A 102 -49.03 -5.59 3.62
N THR A 103 -50.33 -5.34 3.42
CA THR A 103 -51.04 -4.14 3.88
C THR A 103 -50.30 -2.84 3.57
N SER A 104 -50.55 -2.28 2.38
CA SER A 104 -50.18 -0.91 2.02
C SER A 104 -50.94 0.11 2.89
N PRO A 105 -50.29 1.16 3.41
CA PRO A 105 -51.00 2.38 3.79
C PRO A 105 -51.33 3.25 2.56
N PRO A 106 -52.41 4.07 2.61
CA PRO A 106 -52.94 4.81 1.46
C PRO A 106 -52.11 6.07 1.13
N PRO A 107 -52.27 6.65 -0.08
CA PRO A 107 -51.54 7.85 -0.50
C PRO A 107 -52.06 9.11 0.21
N THR A 108 -51.15 9.89 0.80
CA THR A 108 -51.46 11.23 1.32
C THR A 108 -51.42 12.26 0.18
N THR A 109 -52.58 12.82 -0.15
CA THR A 109 -52.75 13.99 -1.01
C THR A 109 -52.32 15.26 -0.28
N THR A 110 -51.27 15.93 -0.74
CA THR A 110 -50.92 17.29 -0.30
C THR A 110 -51.68 18.30 -1.14
N SER A 111 -52.73 18.86 -0.55
CA SER A 111 -53.47 20.03 -1.04
C SER A 111 -52.76 21.30 -0.56
N ASN A 112 -52.48 22.20 -1.51
CA ASN A 112 -51.83 23.50 -1.28
C ASN A 112 -52.88 24.56 -0.85
N PRO A 113 -52.64 25.45 0.12
CA PRO A 113 -53.54 26.57 0.41
C PRO A 113 -53.08 27.88 -0.27
N PRO A 114 -54.01 28.83 -0.51
CA PRO A 114 -53.72 30.05 -1.28
C PRO A 114 -53.25 31.21 -0.39
N ARG A 115 -52.35 32.04 -0.93
CA ARG A 115 -52.31 33.50 -0.69
C ARG A 115 -51.58 34.22 -1.82
#